data_AF-A0AAE9CXD9-F1
#
_entry.id   AF-A0AAE9CXD9-F1
#
_cell.length_a   1.000
_cell.length_b   1.000
_cell.length_c   1.000
_cell.angle_alpha   90.00
_cell.angle_beta   90.00
_cell.angle_gamma   90.00
#
_symmetry.space_group_name_H-M   'P 1'
#
loop_
_entity.id
_entity.type
_entity.pdbx_description
1 polymer ?
#
loop_
_entity_poly.entity_id
_entity_poly.type
_entity_poly.pdbx_seq_one_letter_code
_entity_poly.pdbx_strand_id
1 'polypeptide(L)'
;MNEGLGCDKLEIGKEVCVGVESVQETTTLEDKKPALPMIETFEPCNEYTTIKQGDTCFQVSVAYGLDLADLQAKYDCNALQIGDTICVSKNFTCQHRIEIKPGDTCWFLENAFQTNQTEIQRSNEGVKCDNLPVGRIICVWSADDRKLPNMTCTKWKTMDKELGCYDKKFFDHHRPF
;
A
#
# COMPACT_ATOMS: atom_id res chain seq x y z
N MET A 1 4.39 -11.86 10.22
CA MET A 1 3.89 -13.08 10.90
C MET A 1 2.70 -13.66 10.15
N ASN A 2 2.19 -14.83 10.57
CA ASN A 2 0.92 -15.42 10.13
C ASN A 2 0.82 -15.60 8.59
N GLU A 3 1.90 -16.07 7.97
CA GLU A 3 1.95 -16.22 6.51
C GLU A 3 0.99 -17.30 6.01
N GLY A 4 0.28 -17.02 4.91
CA GLY A 4 -0.72 -17.94 4.34
C GLY A 4 -1.95 -18.16 5.23
N LEU A 5 -2.13 -17.38 6.31
CA LEU A 5 -3.27 -17.50 7.20
C LEU A 5 -4.54 -16.91 6.57
N GLY A 6 -5.48 -17.77 6.21
CA GLY A 6 -6.85 -17.40 5.90
C GLY A 6 -7.81 -17.93 6.97
N CYS A 7 -8.96 -17.29 7.15
CA CYS A 7 -9.99 -17.72 8.10
C CYS A 7 -10.57 -19.11 7.77
N ASP A 8 -10.48 -19.52 6.51
CA ASP A 8 -10.79 -20.85 5.98
C ASP A 8 -9.75 -21.93 6.35
N LYS A 9 -8.58 -21.51 6.86
CA LYS A 9 -7.41 -22.35 7.19
C LYS A 9 -7.03 -22.25 8.68
N LEU A 10 -7.98 -21.94 9.54
CA LEU A 10 -7.82 -21.93 10.99
C LEU A 10 -8.45 -23.18 11.61
N GLU A 11 -7.65 -23.90 12.38
CA GLU A 11 -8.02 -25.18 13.01
C GLU A 11 -7.80 -25.07 14.53
N ILE A 12 -8.61 -25.79 15.30
CA ILE A 12 -8.46 -25.86 16.76
C ILE A 12 -7.08 -26.47 17.10
N GLY A 13 -6.34 -25.84 18.00
CA GLY A 13 -4.96 -26.19 18.35
C GLY A 13 -3.88 -25.46 17.53
N LYS A 14 -4.23 -24.74 16.45
CA LYS A 14 -3.28 -23.94 15.67
C LYS A 14 -2.85 -22.70 16.45
N GLU A 15 -1.55 -22.42 16.47
CA GLU A 15 -1.00 -21.20 17.10
C GLU A 15 -0.94 -20.04 16.10
N VAL A 16 -1.26 -18.83 16.57
CA VAL A 16 -1.27 -17.60 15.78
C VAL A 16 -0.65 -16.46 16.59
N CYS A 17 0.09 -15.58 15.91
CA CYS A 17 0.68 -14.40 16.55
C CYS A 17 -0.34 -13.26 16.71
N VAL A 18 -0.38 -12.61 17.88
CA VAL A 18 -1.35 -11.55 18.21
C VAL A 18 -0.71 -10.34 18.89
N GLY A 19 -1.25 -9.13 18.64
CA GLY A 19 -0.85 -7.88 19.28
C GLY A 19 -1.65 -7.54 20.55
N VAL A 20 -1.30 -6.42 21.20
CA VAL A 20 -1.91 -5.88 22.43
C VAL A 20 -1.73 -4.35 22.48
N GLU A 21 -2.57 -3.51 23.10
CA GLU A 21 -3.94 -3.57 23.68
C GLU A 21 -4.33 -2.06 23.90
N SER A 22 -5.57 -1.56 24.04
CA SER A 22 -6.91 -2.14 24.23
C SER A 22 -8.06 -1.15 23.91
N VAL A 23 -9.14 -1.63 23.27
CA VAL A 23 -10.58 -1.33 23.54
C VAL A 23 -11.16 0.09 23.33
N GLN A 24 -12.12 0.21 22.38
CA GLN A 24 -13.56 0.49 22.66
C GLN A 24 -14.45 0.22 21.42
N GLU A 25 -15.77 0.06 21.61
CA GLU A 25 -16.69 -0.48 20.59
C GLU A 25 -17.61 0.54 19.90
N THR A 26 -18.08 0.22 18.69
CA THR A 26 -19.45 0.59 18.21
C THR A 26 -19.91 -0.34 17.08
N THR A 27 -21.17 -0.23 16.64
CA THR A 27 -21.86 -1.17 15.73
C THR A 27 -22.58 -0.47 14.57
N THR A 28 -22.79 -1.17 13.44
CA THR A 28 -24.03 -1.17 12.62
C THR A 28 -23.97 -2.18 11.46
N LEU A 29 -25.14 -2.56 10.92
CA LEU A 29 -25.42 -3.64 9.93
C LEU A 29 -26.71 -3.28 9.17
N GLU A 30 -27.03 -3.72 7.95
CA GLU A 30 -26.34 -4.42 6.83
C GLU A 30 -27.15 -4.06 5.55
N ASP A 31 -26.58 -4.06 4.34
CA ASP A 31 -27.42 -4.04 3.11
C ASP A 31 -26.82 -4.73 1.88
N LYS A 32 -27.71 -5.23 0.98
CA LYS A 32 -27.38 -6.07 -0.18
C LYS A 32 -27.95 -5.50 -1.48
N LYS A 33 -27.14 -5.51 -2.56
CA LYS A 33 -27.60 -5.24 -3.93
C LYS A 33 -27.11 -6.34 -4.90
N PRO A 34 -27.96 -6.88 -5.80
CA PRO A 34 -27.54 -7.89 -6.77
C PRO A 34 -26.55 -7.32 -7.81
N ALA A 35 -25.57 -8.14 -8.20
CA ALA A 35 -24.63 -7.83 -9.27
C ALA A 35 -25.18 -8.24 -10.65
N LEU A 36 -24.83 -7.47 -11.69
CA LEU A 36 -24.99 -7.82 -13.10
C LEU A 36 -23.66 -8.38 -13.65
N PRO A 37 -23.66 -9.16 -14.75
CA PRO A 37 -22.49 -9.95 -15.15
C PRO A 37 -21.32 -9.09 -15.60
N MET A 38 -20.15 -9.35 -15.03
CA MET A 38 -18.89 -8.66 -15.30
C MET A 38 -18.13 -9.35 -16.45
N ILE A 39 -17.74 -8.58 -17.46
CA ILE A 39 -16.61 -8.91 -18.34
C ILE A 39 -15.50 -7.93 -17.99
N GLU A 40 -14.74 -8.24 -16.94
CA GLU A 40 -13.61 -7.42 -16.51
C GLU A 40 -12.29 -8.07 -16.92
N THR A 41 -11.58 -7.37 -17.80
CA THR A 41 -10.11 -7.43 -17.88
C THR A 41 -9.55 -6.12 -17.30
N PHE A 42 -10.00 -5.78 -16.08
CA PHE A 42 -9.49 -4.64 -15.35
C PHE A 42 -8.05 -4.95 -14.94
N GLU A 43 -7.08 -4.38 -15.66
CA GLU A 43 -5.66 -4.49 -15.33
C GLU A 43 -5.46 -3.90 -13.92
N PRO A 44 -5.17 -4.72 -12.90
CA PRO A 44 -5.30 -4.30 -11.50
C PRO A 44 -4.23 -3.27 -11.16
N CYS A 45 -4.68 -2.12 -10.69
CA CYS A 45 -3.81 -1.09 -10.16
C CYS A 45 -3.83 -1.14 -8.62
N ASN A 46 -2.65 -1.18 -8.01
CA ASN A 46 -2.47 -1.31 -6.57
C ASN A 46 -2.34 0.07 -5.87
N GLU A 47 -2.15 1.15 -6.61
CA GLU A 47 -2.12 2.51 -6.05
C GLU A 47 -2.57 3.57 -7.07
N TYR A 48 -3.44 4.48 -6.64
CA TYR A 48 -3.95 5.59 -7.45
C TYR A 48 -3.56 6.94 -6.83
N THR A 49 -3.39 7.96 -7.67
CA THR A 49 -3.40 9.37 -7.25
C THR A 49 -4.67 10.06 -7.75
N THR A 50 -5.08 11.13 -7.07
CA THR A 50 -6.26 11.93 -7.42
C THR A 50 -5.83 13.26 -8.02
N ILE A 51 -6.39 13.58 -9.20
CA ILE A 51 -6.16 14.81 -9.95
C ILE A 51 -6.65 16.04 -9.19
N LYS A 52 -5.77 17.03 -9.06
CA LYS A 52 -6.01 18.34 -8.41
C LYS A 52 -6.07 19.46 -9.46
N GLN A 53 -6.36 20.67 -8.99
CA GLN A 53 -6.43 21.84 -9.86
C GLN A 53 -5.07 22.12 -10.51
N GLY A 54 -5.01 22.01 -11.85
CA GLY A 54 -3.80 22.28 -12.62
C GLY A 54 -2.83 21.10 -12.78
N ASP A 55 -3.23 19.89 -12.36
CA ASP A 55 -2.51 18.66 -12.73
C ASP A 55 -2.75 18.31 -14.21
N THR A 56 -1.78 17.64 -14.83
CA THR A 56 -1.87 17.07 -16.18
C THR A 56 -1.18 15.71 -16.20
N CYS A 57 -1.45 14.87 -17.20
CA CYS A 57 -0.70 13.63 -17.41
C CYS A 57 0.82 13.84 -17.46
N PHE A 58 1.30 14.98 -17.98
CA PHE A 58 2.73 15.30 -17.98
C PHE A 58 3.27 15.49 -16.55
N GLN A 59 2.64 16.35 -15.73
CA GLN A 59 3.05 16.54 -14.34
C GLN A 59 2.97 15.23 -13.53
N VAL A 60 1.90 14.45 -13.72
CA VAL A 60 1.75 13.14 -13.05
C VAL A 60 2.83 12.14 -13.49
N SER A 61 3.15 12.07 -14.78
CA SER A 61 4.23 11.21 -15.31
C SER A 61 5.60 11.56 -14.73
N VAL A 62 5.95 12.86 -14.69
CA VAL A 62 7.22 13.35 -14.14
C VAL A 62 7.31 13.08 -12.63
N ALA A 63 6.24 13.40 -11.90
CA ALA A 63 6.17 13.25 -10.46
C ALA A 63 6.26 11.77 -10.03
N TYR A 64 5.41 10.89 -10.55
CA TYR A 64 5.36 9.49 -10.14
C TYR A 64 6.36 8.58 -10.88
N GLY A 65 6.94 9.06 -11.98
CA GLY A 65 7.91 8.29 -12.78
C GLY A 65 7.31 7.33 -13.77
N LEU A 66 6.11 7.62 -14.25
CA LEU A 66 5.38 6.82 -15.23
C LEU A 66 5.80 7.23 -16.65
N ASP A 67 5.64 6.34 -17.62
CA ASP A 67 5.72 6.73 -19.03
C ASP A 67 4.49 7.55 -19.44
N LEU A 68 4.71 8.61 -20.23
CA LEU A 68 3.64 9.52 -20.63
C LEU A 68 2.76 8.94 -21.74
N ALA A 69 3.32 8.15 -22.66
CA ALA A 69 2.56 7.50 -23.72
C ALA A 69 1.66 6.39 -23.15
N ASP A 70 2.14 5.64 -22.16
CA ASP A 70 1.31 4.69 -21.40
C ASP A 70 0.13 5.39 -20.69
N LEU A 71 0.35 6.56 -20.09
CA LEU A 71 -0.76 7.37 -19.54
C LEU A 71 -1.72 7.84 -20.63
N GLN A 72 -1.21 8.39 -21.74
CA GLN A 72 -2.01 8.90 -22.86
C GLN A 72 -2.77 7.79 -23.61
N ALA A 73 -2.30 6.55 -23.56
CA ALA A 73 -2.99 5.38 -24.09
C ALA A 73 -4.11 4.86 -23.16
N LYS A 74 -4.05 5.17 -21.86
CA LYS A 74 -5.00 4.69 -20.84
C LYS A 74 -6.00 5.76 -20.35
N TYR A 75 -5.69 7.04 -20.50
CA TYR A 75 -6.48 8.18 -20.00
C TYR A 75 -6.59 9.30 -21.04
N ASP A 76 -7.76 9.92 -21.20
CA ASP A 76 -7.89 11.14 -22.01
C ASP A 76 -7.34 12.35 -21.24
N CYS A 77 -6.05 12.61 -21.47
CA CYS A 77 -5.30 13.70 -20.87
C CYS A 77 -5.85 15.11 -21.21
N ASN A 78 -6.78 15.25 -22.15
CA ASN A 78 -7.44 16.53 -22.48
C ASN A 78 -8.77 16.74 -21.73
N ALA A 79 -9.33 15.67 -21.15
CA ALA A 79 -10.64 15.68 -20.48
C ALA A 79 -10.56 15.56 -18.95
N LEU A 80 -9.36 15.44 -18.38
CA LEU A 80 -9.12 15.26 -16.94
C LEU A 80 -9.84 16.30 -16.07
N GLN A 81 -10.49 15.84 -15.01
CA GLN A 81 -11.25 16.62 -14.05
C GLN A 81 -10.67 16.50 -12.63
N ILE A 82 -10.90 17.52 -11.81
CA ILE A 82 -10.51 17.48 -10.39
C ILE A 82 -11.33 16.39 -9.69
N GLY A 83 -10.64 15.40 -9.11
CA GLY A 83 -11.26 14.21 -8.52
C GLY A 83 -11.06 12.92 -9.33
N ASP A 84 -10.63 13.00 -10.59
CA ASP A 84 -10.27 11.81 -11.39
C ASP A 84 -9.10 11.04 -10.76
N THR A 85 -9.01 9.74 -11.02
CA THR A 85 -7.94 8.88 -10.49
C THR A 85 -7.04 8.31 -11.59
N ILE A 86 -5.74 8.52 -11.45
CA ILE A 86 -4.70 7.92 -12.31
C ILE A 86 -3.96 6.83 -11.53
N CYS A 87 -3.73 5.69 -12.19
CA CYS A 87 -2.93 4.60 -11.66
C CYS A 87 -1.45 5.02 -11.56
N VAL A 88 -0.85 4.90 -10.37
CA VAL A 88 0.56 5.25 -10.10
C VAL A 88 1.42 4.09 -9.61
N SER A 89 0.81 2.92 -9.38
CA SER A 89 1.54 1.65 -9.21
C SER A 89 0.67 0.47 -9.62
N LYS A 90 1.13 -0.31 -10.61
CA LYS A 90 0.55 -1.63 -10.92
C LYS A 90 1.04 -2.72 -9.97
N ASN A 91 2.16 -2.53 -9.28
CA ASN A 91 2.94 -3.63 -8.69
C ASN A 91 2.73 -3.84 -7.18
N PHE A 92 2.51 -2.76 -6.43
CA PHE A 92 2.39 -2.74 -4.96
C PHE A 92 1.66 -1.46 -4.50
N THR A 93 1.09 -1.45 -3.30
CA THR A 93 0.56 -0.21 -2.70
C THR A 93 1.65 0.47 -1.87
N CYS A 94 2.12 1.66 -2.28
CA CYS A 94 3.00 2.43 -1.43
C CYS A 94 2.26 2.92 -0.17
N GLN A 95 2.86 2.73 1.01
CA GLN A 95 2.32 3.21 2.28
C GLN A 95 2.85 4.60 2.63
N HIS A 96 4.10 4.90 2.26
CA HIS A 96 4.68 6.23 2.46
C HIS A 96 5.41 6.73 1.21
N ARG A 97 4.87 7.79 0.61
CA ARG A 97 5.51 8.55 -0.47
C ARG A 97 6.02 9.90 0.03
N ILE A 98 7.14 10.35 -0.54
CA ILE A 98 7.71 11.67 -0.33
C ILE A 98 8.04 12.35 -1.66
N GLU A 99 7.97 13.67 -1.68
CA GLU A 99 8.52 14.48 -2.76
C GLU A 99 9.99 14.81 -2.45
N ILE A 100 10.91 14.46 -3.37
CA ILE A 100 12.34 14.75 -3.28
C ILE A 100 12.59 16.27 -3.35
N LYS A 101 13.32 16.79 -2.37
CA LYS A 101 13.65 18.22 -2.23
C LYS A 101 15.14 18.48 -2.48
N PRO A 102 15.52 19.74 -2.78
CA PRO A 102 16.93 20.11 -2.91
C PRO A 102 17.71 19.81 -1.62
N GLY A 103 18.71 18.94 -1.71
CA GLY A 103 19.54 18.50 -0.58
C GLY A 103 19.21 17.12 -0.02
N ASP A 104 18.12 16.48 -0.45
CA ASP A 104 17.84 15.08 -0.11
C ASP A 104 18.91 14.15 -0.70
N THR A 105 19.24 13.09 0.03
CA THR A 105 20.16 12.02 -0.40
C THR A 105 19.58 10.68 0.04
N CYS A 106 19.86 9.58 -0.69
CA CYS A 106 19.40 8.26 -0.24
C CYS A 106 19.90 7.95 1.18
N TRP A 107 21.11 8.37 1.57
CA TRP A 107 21.59 8.18 2.95
C TRP A 107 20.64 8.78 4.00
N PHE A 108 20.10 9.99 3.79
CA PHE A 108 19.10 10.56 4.71
C PHE A 108 17.81 9.74 4.70
N LEU A 109 17.34 9.31 3.53
CA LEU A 109 16.08 8.56 3.37
C LEU A 109 16.15 7.15 3.96
N GLU A 110 17.26 6.45 3.76
CA GLU A 110 17.54 5.12 4.29
C GLU A 110 17.51 5.13 5.83
N ASN A 111 18.16 6.12 6.44
CA ASN A 111 18.14 6.30 7.90
C ASN A 111 16.75 6.73 8.41
N ALA A 112 16.09 7.67 7.74
CA ALA A 112 14.78 8.19 8.17
C ALA A 112 13.66 7.15 8.08
N PHE A 113 13.61 6.38 7.00
CA PHE A 113 12.54 5.43 6.71
C PHE A 113 12.87 3.97 7.05
N GLN A 114 14.10 3.66 7.48
CA GLN A 114 14.60 2.31 7.77
C GLN A 114 14.54 1.39 6.54
N THR A 115 15.20 1.82 5.47
CA THR A 115 15.29 1.13 4.17
C THR A 115 16.73 1.20 3.64
N ASN A 116 17.02 0.69 2.44
CA ASN A 116 18.33 0.77 1.79
C ASN A 116 18.22 1.19 0.32
N GLN A 117 19.34 1.60 -0.29
CA GLN A 117 19.42 1.97 -1.72
C GLN A 117 18.70 0.99 -2.66
N THR A 118 18.82 -0.33 -2.44
CA THR A 118 18.27 -1.35 -3.35
C THR A 118 16.75 -1.38 -3.30
N GLU A 119 16.17 -1.22 -2.11
CA GLU A 119 14.72 -1.06 -1.92
C GLU A 119 14.21 0.23 -2.57
N ILE A 120 14.85 1.37 -2.29
CA ILE A 120 14.49 2.67 -2.87
C ILE A 120 14.51 2.60 -4.41
N GLN A 121 15.54 2.00 -5.01
CA GLN A 121 15.68 1.93 -6.47
C GLN A 121 14.76 0.89 -7.11
N ARG A 122 14.50 -0.25 -6.47
CA ARG A 122 13.55 -1.25 -6.99
C ARG A 122 12.10 -0.76 -6.93
N SER A 123 11.72 -0.05 -5.87
CA SER A 123 10.36 0.46 -5.69
C SER A 123 10.14 1.82 -6.35
N ASN A 124 11.12 2.37 -7.09
CA ASN A 124 11.01 3.61 -7.87
C ASN A 124 11.80 3.52 -9.19
N GLU A 125 11.14 3.09 -10.25
CA GLU A 125 11.78 2.95 -11.55
C GLU A 125 12.40 4.27 -12.05
N GLY A 126 13.61 4.15 -12.63
CA GLY A 126 14.42 5.28 -13.10
C GLY A 126 15.11 6.12 -12.01
N VAL A 127 14.80 5.94 -10.72
CA VAL A 127 15.47 6.68 -9.63
C VAL A 127 16.84 6.08 -9.35
N LYS A 128 17.83 6.94 -9.08
CA LYS A 128 19.18 6.54 -8.67
C LYS A 128 19.68 7.42 -7.52
N CYS A 129 20.52 6.85 -6.66
CA CYS A 129 20.94 7.47 -5.40
C CYS A 129 22.13 8.44 -5.53
N ASP A 130 22.86 8.35 -6.65
CA ASP A 130 23.87 9.31 -7.09
C ASP A 130 23.26 10.59 -7.69
N ASN A 131 22.00 10.54 -8.13
CA ASN A 131 21.29 11.67 -8.73
C ASN A 131 19.76 11.58 -8.47
N LEU A 132 19.33 11.94 -7.26
CA LEU A 132 17.91 11.98 -6.91
C LEU A 132 17.17 13.12 -7.65
N PRO A 133 16.12 12.82 -8.44
CA PRO A 133 15.38 13.85 -9.19
C PRO A 133 14.46 14.67 -8.26
N VAL A 134 14.79 15.95 -8.08
CA VAL A 134 13.95 16.90 -7.32
C VAL A 134 12.55 17.03 -7.94
N GLY A 135 11.52 17.06 -7.09
CA GLY A 135 10.10 17.07 -7.48
C GLY A 135 9.51 15.68 -7.81
N ARG A 136 10.31 14.62 -7.75
CA ARG A 136 9.83 13.23 -7.88
C ARG A 136 9.13 12.79 -6.60
N ILE A 137 7.93 12.22 -6.72
CA ILE A 137 7.14 11.63 -5.64
C ILE A 137 7.47 10.13 -5.54
N ILE A 138 8.53 9.81 -4.81
CA ILE A 138 9.02 8.44 -4.64
C ILE A 138 8.32 7.70 -3.50
N CYS A 139 8.23 6.38 -3.61
CA CYS A 139 7.88 5.48 -2.52
C CYS A 139 9.10 5.18 -1.64
N VAL A 140 9.01 5.39 -0.33
CA VAL A 140 10.05 5.05 0.65
C VAL A 140 9.62 3.96 1.63
N TRP A 141 8.35 3.57 1.61
CA TRP A 141 7.85 2.37 2.28
C TRP A 141 6.63 1.79 1.57
N SER A 142 6.67 0.49 1.23
CA SER A 142 5.53 -0.29 0.70
C SER A 142 5.10 -1.37 1.71
N ALA A 143 3.86 -1.85 1.58
CA ALA A 143 3.33 -2.89 2.46
C ALA A 143 4.03 -4.25 2.24
N ASP A 144 4.26 -4.60 0.97
CA ASP A 144 4.84 -5.89 0.56
C ASP A 144 6.30 -6.05 1.01
N ASP A 145 7.06 -4.95 1.03
CA ASP A 145 8.48 -4.95 1.36
C ASP A 145 8.76 -5.11 2.87
N ARG A 146 7.74 -5.01 3.74
CA ARG A 146 7.90 -5.19 5.20
C ARG A 146 7.04 -6.29 5.80
N LYS A 147 7.30 -7.51 5.32
CA LYS A 147 7.58 -8.61 6.26
C LYS A 147 8.78 -8.21 7.13
N LEU A 148 8.54 -7.42 8.19
CA LEU A 148 9.58 -6.81 9.03
C LEU A 148 10.67 -7.84 9.41
N PRO A 149 11.92 -7.66 8.95
CA PRO A 149 12.99 -8.59 9.29
C PRO A 149 13.22 -8.54 10.81
N ASN A 150 13.29 -9.72 11.42
CA ASN A 150 13.37 -9.92 12.87
C ASN A 150 12.13 -9.48 13.70
N MET A 151 10.96 -9.42 13.07
CA MET A 151 9.67 -9.35 13.79
C MET A 151 9.37 -10.69 14.49
N THR A 152 10.06 -10.96 15.60
CA THR A 152 9.86 -12.16 16.43
C THR A 152 8.52 -12.07 17.17
N CYS A 153 7.73 -13.14 17.11
CA CYS A 153 6.44 -13.15 17.79
C CYS A 153 6.62 -13.45 19.28
N THR A 154 6.38 -12.43 20.11
CA THR A 154 6.49 -12.51 21.57
C THR A 154 5.20 -12.92 22.27
N LYS A 155 4.04 -12.87 21.59
CA LYS A 155 2.73 -13.30 22.12
C LYS A 155 1.99 -14.17 21.10
N TRP A 156 1.92 -15.47 21.41
CA TRP A 156 1.15 -16.46 20.67
C TRP A 156 -0.20 -16.71 21.34
N LYS A 157 -1.18 -17.14 20.55
CA LYS A 157 -2.49 -17.57 21.02
C LYS A 157 -2.90 -18.85 20.27
N THR A 158 -3.28 -19.87 21.02
CA THR A 158 -3.81 -21.13 20.45
C THR A 158 -5.28 -20.94 20.08
N MET A 159 -5.70 -21.44 18.93
CA MET A 159 -7.10 -21.55 18.54
C MET A 159 -7.84 -22.55 19.43
N ASP A 160 -8.95 -22.14 20.03
CA ASP A 160 -9.86 -23.01 20.79
C ASP A 160 -11.27 -23.02 20.17
N LYS A 161 -12.31 -23.38 20.93
CA LYS A 161 -13.71 -23.43 20.46
C LYS A 161 -14.46 -22.10 20.59
N GLU A 162 -13.91 -21.13 21.30
CA GLU A 162 -14.49 -19.81 21.55
C GLU A 162 -13.83 -18.72 20.70
N LEU A 163 -12.57 -18.93 20.30
CA LEU A 163 -11.80 -18.07 19.41
C LEU A 163 -12.06 -18.41 17.94
N GLY A 164 -12.86 -17.59 17.25
CA GLY A 164 -12.98 -17.62 15.80
C GLY A 164 -12.11 -16.56 15.10
N CYS A 165 -11.89 -16.69 13.79
CA CYS A 165 -11.15 -15.68 13.00
C CYS A 165 -11.76 -14.26 13.11
N TYR A 166 -13.08 -14.20 13.30
CA TYR A 166 -13.88 -12.98 13.43
C TYR A 166 -14.18 -12.60 14.88
N ASP A 167 -13.60 -13.29 15.88
CA ASP A 167 -13.67 -12.85 17.26
C ASP A 167 -12.73 -11.65 17.44
N LYS A 168 -13.26 -10.55 17.98
CA LYS A 168 -12.51 -9.31 18.25
C LYS A 168 -11.29 -9.55 19.17
N LYS A 169 -11.27 -10.67 19.91
CA LYS A 169 -10.12 -11.10 20.73
C LYS A 169 -8.92 -11.65 19.92
N PHE A 170 -8.94 -11.63 18.59
CA PHE A 170 -7.96 -12.35 17.76
C PHE A 170 -7.20 -11.47 16.75
N PHE A 171 -7.91 -10.67 15.95
CA PHE A 171 -7.31 -9.70 15.03
C PHE A 171 -7.84 -8.28 15.29
N ASP A 172 -7.13 -7.55 16.14
CA ASP A 172 -7.37 -6.11 16.29
C ASP A 172 -6.91 -5.38 15.01
N HIS A 173 -7.72 -4.45 14.51
CA HIS A 173 -7.65 -3.95 13.13
C HIS A 173 -7.69 -2.41 13.05
N HIS A 174 -7.18 -1.74 14.08
CA HIS A 174 -7.42 -0.30 14.31
C HIS A 174 -6.15 0.54 14.54
N ARG A 175 -5.30 0.68 13.52
CA ARG A 175 -4.99 1.96 12.83
C ARG A 175 -3.77 1.84 11.88
N PRO A 176 -3.67 2.70 10.85
CA PRO A 176 -2.48 2.81 10.02
C PRO A 176 -1.34 3.54 10.75
N PHE A 177 -0.11 3.13 10.43
CA PHE A 177 1.12 3.91 10.55
C PHE A 177 1.50 4.46 9.18
#